data_AF-A0A9D9AKD9-F1
#
_entry.id   AF-A0A9D9AKD9-F1
#
_cell.length_a   1.000
_cell.length_b   1.000
_cell.length_c   1.000
_cell.angle_alpha   90.00
_cell.angle_beta   90.00
_cell.angle_gamma   90.00
#
_symmetry.space_group_name_H-M   'P 1'
#
loop_
_entity.id
_entity.type
_entity.pdbx_description
1 polymer ?
#
loop_
_entity_poly.entity_id
_entity_poly.type
_entity_poly.pdbx_seq_one_letter_code
_entity_poly.pdbx_strand_id
1 'polypeptide(L)'
;MRGFNSVIRQAARETGADFEFLAQTAARESNFDPQARARTSSAAGMFQFIEQTWLGMMHRHGDTHGFSDLASQIEQGTDGRFRVSDTAAREQILDLRLNPDAAAVMAGELAAENSQVIENRVGRPASSGELYAAHFLGANGAADLIEAVRDNPRQGAAHLFPAAAAANRNMFYDGARPVTAAQLLGRLTGEAESALAQAGDPTDNGSAGRAVDVNKDFVGSAPVRSGQFGFLGTGYLASTGGELTPTLVEILASLDAPAAGRRDDR
;
A
#
# COMPACT_ATOMS: atom_id res chain seq x y z
N MET A 1 -3.93 26.55 11.68
CA MET A 1 -3.91 25.29 10.92
C MET A 1 -3.63 24.15 11.89
N ARG A 2 -4.45 23.09 11.90
CA ARG A 2 -4.09 21.83 12.58
C ARG A 2 -2.84 21.26 11.90
N GLY A 3 -1.91 20.69 12.66
CA GLY A 3 -0.75 20.01 12.07
C GLY A 3 -1.15 18.67 11.44
N PHE A 4 -0.49 18.26 10.36
CA PHE A 4 -0.76 17.00 9.64
C PHE A 4 -0.80 15.78 10.58
N ASN A 5 0.10 15.71 11.56
CA ASN A 5 0.12 14.66 12.57
C ASN A 5 -1.20 14.52 13.36
N SER A 6 -1.89 15.64 13.63
CA SER A 6 -3.17 15.60 14.33
C SER A 6 -4.31 15.10 13.44
N VAL A 7 -4.28 15.43 12.15
CA VAL A 7 -5.26 14.99 11.15
C VAL A 7 -5.14 13.48 10.92
N ILE A 8 -3.93 12.99 10.68
CA ILE A 8 -3.67 11.56 10.44
C ILE A 8 -4.03 10.73 11.67
N ARG A 9 -3.69 11.21 12.87
CA ARG A 9 -4.06 10.51 14.12
C ARG A 9 -5.55 10.49 14.37
N GLN A 10 -6.27 11.54 13.95
CA GLN A 10 -7.73 11.56 14.02
C GLN A 10 -8.33 10.54 13.07
N ALA A 11 -7.93 10.55 11.80
CA ALA A 11 -8.39 9.57 10.81
C ALA A 11 -8.11 8.13 11.23
N ALA A 12 -6.90 7.82 11.74
CA ALA A 12 -6.55 6.50 12.25
C ALA A 12 -7.52 6.03 13.35
N ARG A 13 -7.90 6.92 14.27
CA ARG A 13 -8.86 6.59 15.35
C ARG A 13 -10.29 6.39 14.84
N GLU A 14 -10.71 7.20 13.87
CA GLU A 14 -12.09 7.18 13.35
C GLU A 14 -12.35 5.96 12.47
N THR A 15 -11.34 5.52 11.73
CA THR A 15 -11.45 4.43 10.74
C THR A 15 -10.90 3.09 11.25
N GLY A 16 -10.13 3.10 12.35
CA GLY A 16 -9.43 1.92 12.85
C GLY A 16 -8.15 1.57 12.08
N ALA A 17 -7.75 2.39 11.09
CA ALA A 17 -6.51 2.19 10.34
C ALA A 17 -5.25 2.44 11.17
N ASP A 18 -4.14 1.81 10.77
CA ASP A 18 -2.84 2.02 11.39
C ASP A 18 -2.31 3.44 11.12
N PHE A 19 -1.92 4.15 12.20
CA PHE A 19 -1.42 5.52 12.10
C PHE A 19 -0.11 5.60 11.32
N GLU A 20 0.81 4.66 11.55
CA GLU A 20 2.11 4.68 10.90
C GLU A 20 1.97 4.43 9.40
N PHE A 21 1.09 3.51 8.98
CA PHE A 21 0.72 3.33 7.59
C PHE A 21 0.22 4.64 6.95
N LEU A 22 -0.77 5.31 7.56
CA LEU A 22 -1.31 6.55 7.01
C LEU A 22 -0.25 7.67 6.92
N ALA A 23 0.61 7.77 7.94
CA ALA A 23 1.70 8.74 7.94
C ALA A 23 2.74 8.48 6.85
N GLN A 24 3.14 7.23 6.67
CA GLN A 24 4.09 6.82 5.63
C GLN A 24 3.51 7.02 4.23
N THR A 25 2.23 6.69 4.04
CA THR A 25 1.53 6.92 2.77
C THR A 25 1.49 8.41 2.45
N ALA A 26 1.05 9.27 3.37
CA ALA A 26 1.03 10.72 3.15
C ALA A 26 2.43 11.31 2.87
N ALA A 27 3.46 10.82 3.56
CA ALA A 27 4.84 11.23 3.32
C ALA A 27 5.31 10.85 1.91
N ARG A 28 5.00 9.63 1.47
CA ARG A 28 5.43 9.10 0.17
C ARG A 28 4.69 9.71 -1.01
N GLU A 29 3.38 9.92 -0.85
CA GLU A 29 2.52 10.36 -1.94
C GLU A 29 2.65 11.86 -2.23
N SER A 30 2.78 12.69 -1.20
CA SER A 30 2.84 14.14 -1.40
C SER A 30 3.79 14.89 -0.46
N ASN A 31 4.55 14.19 0.38
CA ASN A 31 5.29 14.80 1.47
C ASN A 31 4.37 15.68 2.36
N PHE A 32 3.18 15.14 2.68
CA PHE A 32 2.13 15.80 3.46
C PHE A 32 1.52 17.07 2.83
N ASP A 33 1.77 17.34 1.54
CA ASP A 33 1.17 18.48 0.84
C ASP A 33 -0.31 18.18 0.49
N PRO A 34 -1.29 18.90 1.07
CA PRO A 34 -2.70 18.71 0.73
C PRO A 34 -3.08 19.32 -0.62
N GLN A 35 -2.22 20.13 -1.24
CA GLN A 35 -2.46 20.77 -2.53
C GLN A 35 -1.72 20.10 -3.68
N ALA A 36 -1.02 18.98 -3.42
CA ALA A 36 -0.28 18.25 -4.43
C ALA A 36 -1.20 17.76 -5.55
N ARG A 37 -0.75 17.93 -6.80
CA ARG A 37 -1.45 17.45 -8.00
C ARG A 37 -0.45 16.78 -8.93
N ALA A 38 -0.74 15.54 -9.33
CA ALA A 38 0.05 14.84 -10.33
C ALA A 38 -0.12 15.49 -11.71
N ARG A 39 0.94 15.50 -12.52
CA ARG A 39 0.91 16.07 -13.88
C ARG A 39 0.35 15.12 -14.94
N THR A 40 0.41 13.82 -14.68
CA THR A 40 0.13 12.76 -15.65
C THR A 40 -1.13 11.97 -15.34
N SER A 41 -1.85 12.33 -14.28
CA SER A 41 -3.01 11.60 -13.80
C SER A 41 -4.00 12.50 -13.06
N SER A 42 -5.12 11.93 -12.62
CA SER A 42 -6.10 12.64 -11.80
C SER A 42 -5.71 12.71 -10.31
N ALA A 43 -4.56 12.15 -9.90
CA ALA A 43 -4.15 12.09 -8.50
C ALA A 43 -4.01 13.49 -7.88
N ALA A 44 -4.61 13.68 -6.71
CA ALA A 44 -4.62 14.95 -6.01
C ALA A 44 -4.65 14.77 -4.48
N GLY A 45 -4.14 15.77 -3.77
CA GLY A 45 -4.21 15.85 -2.31
C GLY A 45 -3.09 15.12 -1.58
N MET A 46 -3.21 15.09 -0.25
CA MET A 46 -2.21 14.52 0.67
C MET A 46 -1.94 13.03 0.43
N PHE A 47 -2.95 12.31 -0.07
CA PHE A 47 -2.89 10.87 -0.33
C PHE A 47 -2.93 10.53 -1.83
N GLN A 48 -2.80 11.53 -2.71
CA GLN A 48 -2.80 11.36 -4.17
C GLN A 48 -3.95 10.50 -4.73
N PHE A 49 -5.15 10.64 -4.15
CA PHE A 49 -6.34 9.92 -4.60
C PHE A 49 -6.65 10.23 -6.07
N ILE A 50 -6.84 9.19 -6.88
CA ILE A 50 -7.40 9.36 -8.22
C ILE A 50 -8.91 9.46 -8.16
N GLU A 51 -9.46 10.03 -9.23
CA GLU A 51 -10.87 10.34 -9.30
C GLU A 51 -11.78 9.13 -9.01
N GLN A 52 -11.51 7.96 -9.60
CA GLN A 52 -12.45 6.85 -9.48
C GLN A 52 -12.46 6.21 -8.10
N THR A 53 -11.30 6.04 -7.49
CA THR A 53 -11.23 5.56 -6.11
C THR A 53 -11.76 6.59 -5.15
N TRP A 54 -11.49 7.87 -5.38
CA TRP A 54 -12.10 8.93 -4.58
C TRP A 54 -13.63 8.88 -4.62
N LEU A 55 -14.21 8.80 -5.82
CA LEU A 55 -15.66 8.69 -5.97
C LEU A 55 -16.21 7.41 -5.33
N GLY A 56 -15.49 6.29 -5.46
CA GLY A 56 -15.88 5.04 -4.80
C GLY A 56 -15.85 5.13 -3.27
N MET A 57 -14.80 5.72 -2.69
CA MET A 57 -14.68 5.94 -1.25
C MET A 57 -15.75 6.90 -0.74
N MET A 58 -15.97 8.01 -1.43
CA MET A 58 -17.02 8.96 -1.07
C MET A 58 -18.42 8.34 -1.18
N HIS A 59 -18.67 7.49 -2.19
CA HIS A 59 -19.93 6.79 -2.34
C HIS A 59 -20.19 5.81 -1.18
N ARG A 60 -19.16 5.07 -0.74
CA ARG A 60 -19.31 4.05 0.31
C ARG A 60 -19.26 4.62 1.73
N HIS A 61 -18.44 5.64 1.97
CA HIS A 61 -18.10 6.12 3.31
C HIS A 61 -18.39 7.60 3.54
N GLY A 62 -18.73 8.36 2.49
CA GLY A 62 -18.96 9.80 2.62
C GLY A 62 -20.05 10.13 3.63
N ASP A 63 -21.13 9.33 3.69
CA ASP A 63 -22.21 9.48 4.67
C ASP A 63 -21.72 9.38 6.12
N THR A 64 -20.93 8.34 6.43
CA THR A 64 -20.32 8.10 7.74
C THR A 64 -19.48 9.29 8.22
N HIS A 65 -18.86 10.01 7.29
CA HIS A 65 -17.94 11.11 7.57
C HIS A 65 -18.55 12.51 7.34
N GLY A 66 -19.88 12.61 7.27
CA GLY A 66 -20.58 13.90 7.20
C GLY A 66 -20.65 14.53 5.81
N PHE A 67 -20.43 13.75 4.76
CA PHE A 67 -20.54 14.14 3.36
C PHE A 67 -21.78 13.56 2.68
N SER A 68 -22.84 13.23 3.42
CA SER A 68 -24.07 12.58 2.94
C SER A 68 -24.66 13.24 1.69
N ASP A 69 -24.79 14.57 1.70
CA ASP A 69 -25.35 15.34 0.58
C ASP A 69 -24.52 15.21 -0.70
N LEU A 70 -23.20 15.09 -0.57
CA LEU A 70 -22.29 14.92 -1.71
C LEU A 70 -22.19 13.46 -2.14
N ALA A 71 -22.12 12.53 -1.18
CA ALA A 71 -22.07 11.09 -1.41
C ALA A 71 -23.30 10.57 -2.16
N SER A 72 -24.49 11.08 -1.81
CA SER A 72 -25.76 10.71 -2.45
C SER A 72 -25.84 11.07 -3.94
N GLN A 73 -24.97 11.96 -4.42
CA GLN A 73 -24.90 12.37 -5.82
C GLN A 73 -23.98 11.48 -6.66
N ILE A 74 -23.30 10.51 -6.03
CA ILE A 74 -22.41 9.57 -6.70
C ILE A 74 -23.18 8.29 -7.00
N GLU A 75 -23.25 7.93 -8.28
CA GLU A 75 -23.88 6.71 -8.76
C GLU A 75 -22.83 5.72 -9.26
N GLN A 76 -23.01 4.44 -8.93
CA GLN A 76 -22.25 3.36 -9.54
C GLN A 76 -23.02 2.80 -10.75
N GLY A 77 -22.41 2.90 -11.93
CA GLY A 77 -22.98 2.33 -13.16
C GLY A 77 -22.94 0.81 -13.18
N THR A 78 -23.65 0.21 -14.14
CA THR A 78 -23.63 -1.25 -14.39
C THR A 78 -22.26 -1.77 -14.83
N ASP A 79 -21.38 -0.87 -15.27
CA ASP A 79 -19.99 -1.12 -15.61
C ASP A 79 -19.04 -0.99 -14.40
N GLY A 80 -19.59 -0.81 -13.18
CA GLY A 80 -18.84 -0.68 -11.93
C GLY A 80 -18.21 0.70 -11.71
N ARG A 81 -18.34 1.62 -12.67
CA ARG A 81 -17.71 2.95 -12.63
C ARG A 81 -18.55 3.95 -11.85
N PHE A 82 -17.90 4.79 -11.04
CA PHE A 82 -18.56 5.84 -10.28
C PHE A 82 -18.65 7.14 -11.08
N ARG A 83 -19.83 7.78 -11.06
CA ARG A 83 -20.17 8.98 -11.82
C ARG A 83 -20.99 9.95 -10.97
N VAL A 84 -20.90 11.23 -11.31
CA VAL A 84 -21.72 12.31 -10.76
C VAL A 84 -22.27 13.10 -11.94
N SER A 85 -23.60 13.17 -12.05
CA SER A 85 -24.27 13.79 -13.21
C SER A 85 -24.19 15.32 -13.19
N ASP A 86 -24.26 15.93 -12.00
CA ASP A 86 -24.14 17.37 -11.85
C ASP A 86 -22.66 17.80 -11.83
N THR A 87 -22.28 18.67 -12.76
CA THR A 87 -20.88 19.10 -12.93
C THR A 87 -20.36 19.87 -11.71
N ALA A 88 -21.19 20.71 -11.09
CA ALA A 88 -20.77 21.53 -9.95
C ALA A 88 -20.58 20.67 -8.70
N ALA A 89 -21.49 19.73 -8.46
CA ALA A 89 -21.35 18.73 -7.40
C ALA A 89 -20.13 17.84 -7.62
N ARG A 90 -19.89 17.42 -8.87
CA ARG A 90 -18.70 16.63 -9.22
C ARG A 90 -17.41 17.37 -8.86
N GLU A 91 -17.33 18.67 -9.18
CA GLU A 91 -16.17 19.49 -8.82
C GLU A 91 -16.00 19.58 -7.30
N GLN A 92 -17.08 19.89 -6.55
CA GLN A 92 -17.06 19.94 -5.09
C GLN A 92 -16.59 18.62 -4.46
N ILE A 93 -17.11 17.49 -4.94
CA ILE A 93 -16.70 16.16 -4.47
C ILE A 93 -15.21 15.96 -4.74
N LEU A 94 -14.72 16.27 -5.94
CA LEU A 94 -13.32 16.02 -6.30
C LEU A 94 -12.34 16.94 -5.58
N ASP A 95 -12.76 18.15 -5.23
CA ASP A 95 -11.95 19.12 -4.48
C ASP A 95 -11.77 18.74 -3.00
N LEU A 96 -12.65 17.90 -2.45
CA LEU A 96 -12.47 17.36 -1.10
C LEU A 96 -11.19 16.52 -0.96
N ARG A 97 -10.59 16.03 -2.06
CA ARG A 97 -9.24 15.42 -2.02
C ARG A 97 -8.16 16.38 -1.50
N LEU A 98 -8.37 17.68 -1.68
CA LEU A 98 -7.46 18.73 -1.23
C LEU A 98 -7.73 19.17 0.21
N ASN A 99 -8.84 18.70 0.80
CA ASN A 99 -9.13 18.89 2.20
C ASN A 99 -8.39 17.80 3.00
N PRO A 100 -7.44 18.17 3.89
CA PRO A 100 -6.62 17.18 4.58
C PRO A 100 -7.43 16.28 5.52
N ASP A 101 -8.48 16.78 6.16
CA ASP A 101 -9.32 15.98 7.06
C ASP A 101 -10.12 14.96 6.24
N ALA A 102 -10.80 15.39 5.15
CA ALA A 102 -11.56 14.50 4.28
C ALA A 102 -10.66 13.44 3.60
N ALA A 103 -9.51 13.86 3.09
CA ALA A 103 -8.55 12.95 2.45
C ALA A 103 -8.00 11.92 3.45
N ALA A 104 -7.71 12.33 4.68
CA ALA A 104 -7.19 11.42 5.69
C ALA A 104 -8.22 10.37 6.14
N VAL A 105 -9.48 10.76 6.38
CA VAL A 105 -10.53 9.78 6.74
C VAL A 105 -10.80 8.81 5.60
N MET A 106 -10.86 9.27 4.34
CA MET A 106 -11.03 8.37 3.21
C MET A 106 -9.82 7.44 2.99
N ALA A 107 -8.60 7.91 3.28
CA ALA A 107 -7.41 7.05 3.26
C ALA A 107 -7.45 5.99 4.36
N GLY A 108 -7.93 6.34 5.55
CA GLY A 108 -8.16 5.40 6.64
C GLY A 108 -9.19 4.33 6.28
N GLU A 109 -10.33 4.73 5.71
CA GLU A 109 -11.36 3.78 5.26
C GLU A 109 -10.83 2.84 4.17
N LEU A 110 -10.05 3.36 3.21
CA LEU A 110 -9.44 2.53 2.17
C LEU A 110 -8.45 1.52 2.77
N ALA A 111 -7.66 1.94 3.76
CA ALA A 111 -6.74 1.06 4.47
C ALA A 111 -7.49 -0.05 5.23
N ALA A 112 -8.59 0.30 5.90
CA ALA A 112 -9.44 -0.63 6.62
C ALA A 112 -10.10 -1.66 5.66
N GLU A 113 -10.66 -1.20 4.53
CA GLU A 113 -11.19 -2.08 3.49
C GLU A 113 -10.13 -3.06 2.97
N ASN A 114 -8.94 -2.55 2.64
CA ASN A 114 -7.82 -3.38 2.16
C ASN A 114 -7.38 -4.41 3.21
N SER A 115 -7.29 -4.00 4.48
CA SER A 115 -6.96 -4.87 5.60
C SER A 115 -7.95 -6.03 5.72
N GLN A 116 -9.25 -5.72 5.64
CA GLN A 116 -10.31 -6.72 5.76
C GLN A 116 -10.27 -7.73 4.63
N VAL A 117 -10.03 -7.29 3.39
CA VAL A 117 -9.90 -8.19 2.24
C VAL A 117 -8.71 -9.13 2.41
N ILE A 118 -7.54 -8.60 2.81
CA ILE A 118 -6.36 -9.41 3.06
C ILE A 118 -6.62 -10.40 4.20
N GLU A 119 -7.19 -9.94 5.31
CA GLU A 119 -7.45 -10.79 6.48
C GLU A 119 -8.41 -11.94 6.16
N ASN A 120 -9.48 -11.66 5.42
CA ASN A 120 -10.43 -12.69 5.00
C ASN A 120 -9.81 -13.77 4.12
N ARG A 121 -8.81 -13.41 3.31
CA ARG A 121 -8.13 -14.35 2.41
C ARG A 121 -6.98 -15.10 3.06
N VAL A 122 -6.15 -14.38 3.81
CA VAL A 122 -4.91 -14.90 4.40
C VAL A 122 -5.14 -15.54 5.77
N GLY A 123 -6.24 -15.20 6.46
CA GLY A 123 -6.61 -15.75 7.77
C GLY A 123 -5.90 -15.11 8.96
N ARG A 124 -5.28 -13.94 8.77
CA ARG A 124 -4.66 -13.12 9.82
C ARG A 124 -4.69 -11.64 9.42
N PRO A 125 -4.60 -10.70 10.38
CA PRO A 125 -4.49 -9.28 10.06
C PRO A 125 -3.31 -8.97 9.12
N ALA A 126 -3.52 -8.01 8.23
CA ALA A 126 -2.49 -7.47 7.35
C ALA A 126 -1.44 -6.68 8.16
N SER A 127 -0.17 -6.82 7.81
CA SER A 127 0.87 -5.92 8.32
C SER A 127 0.81 -4.56 7.60
N SER A 128 1.40 -3.51 8.18
CA SER A 128 1.49 -2.19 7.51
C SER A 128 2.22 -2.28 6.16
N GLY A 129 3.19 -3.18 6.03
CA GLY A 129 3.86 -3.45 4.75
C GLY A 129 2.95 -4.15 3.73
N GLU A 130 2.10 -5.07 4.16
CA GLU A 130 1.12 -5.74 3.30
C GLU A 130 0.01 -4.79 2.86
N LEU A 131 -0.38 -3.83 3.70
CA LEU A 131 -1.25 -2.71 3.31
C LEU A 131 -0.60 -1.81 2.25
N TYR A 132 0.73 -1.65 2.30
CA TYR A 132 1.46 -0.97 1.23
C TYR A 132 1.43 -1.78 -0.08
N ALA A 133 1.57 -3.10 -0.01
CA ALA A 133 1.37 -3.95 -1.17
C ALA A 133 -0.05 -3.83 -1.74
N ALA A 134 -1.08 -3.68 -0.89
CA ALA A 134 -2.45 -3.46 -1.32
C ALA A 134 -2.66 -2.10 -1.99
N HIS A 135 -2.02 -1.05 -1.49
CA HIS A 135 -2.03 0.26 -2.15
C HIS A 135 -1.50 0.19 -3.59
N PHE A 136 -0.48 -0.64 -3.81
CA PHE A 136 0.15 -0.80 -5.13
C PHE A 136 -0.55 -1.81 -6.06
N LEU A 137 -0.91 -2.99 -5.56
CA LEU A 137 -1.48 -4.10 -6.35
C LEU A 137 -3.01 -4.17 -6.29
N GLY A 138 -3.65 -3.38 -5.44
CA GLY A 138 -5.01 -3.63 -4.96
C GLY A 138 -5.03 -4.71 -3.86
N ALA A 139 -6.08 -4.74 -3.05
CA ALA A 139 -6.18 -5.66 -1.91
C ALA A 139 -6.13 -7.15 -2.34
N ASN A 140 -6.82 -7.51 -3.42
CA ASN A 140 -6.77 -8.85 -3.97
C ASN A 140 -5.38 -9.22 -4.49
N GLY A 141 -4.72 -8.31 -5.22
CA GLY A 141 -3.37 -8.55 -5.72
C GLY A 141 -2.34 -8.69 -4.59
N ALA A 142 -2.51 -7.96 -3.49
CA ALA A 142 -1.70 -8.14 -2.30
C ALA A 142 -1.97 -9.50 -1.63
N ALA A 143 -3.23 -9.91 -1.49
CA ALA A 143 -3.58 -11.23 -0.97
C ALA A 143 -3.01 -12.36 -1.85
N ASP A 144 -3.13 -12.25 -3.18
CA ASP A 144 -2.53 -13.18 -4.14
C ASP A 144 -1.01 -13.26 -3.98
N LEU A 145 -0.34 -12.12 -3.75
CA LEU A 145 1.11 -12.07 -3.52
C LEU A 145 1.48 -12.77 -2.20
N ILE A 146 0.74 -12.51 -1.12
CA ILE A 146 0.99 -13.11 0.20
C ILE A 146 0.82 -14.62 0.14
N GLU A 147 -0.27 -15.09 -0.47
CA GLU A 147 -0.53 -16.52 -0.67
C GLU A 147 0.54 -17.16 -1.57
N ALA A 148 0.94 -16.50 -2.66
CA ALA A 148 2.01 -16.98 -3.53
C ALA A 148 3.35 -17.08 -2.81
N VAL A 149 3.68 -16.14 -1.91
CA VAL A 149 4.89 -16.24 -1.07
C VAL A 149 4.84 -17.43 -0.13
N ARG A 150 3.68 -17.70 0.48
CA ARG A 150 3.47 -18.86 1.35
C ARG A 150 3.62 -20.18 0.59
N ASP A 151 3.05 -20.25 -0.61
CA ASP A 151 2.93 -21.51 -1.36
C ASP A 151 4.16 -21.78 -2.24
N ASN A 152 4.69 -20.75 -2.92
CA ASN A 152 5.91 -20.84 -3.74
C ASN A 152 6.66 -19.48 -3.79
N PRO A 153 7.57 -19.20 -2.83
CA PRO A 153 8.27 -17.92 -2.74
C PRO A 153 9.20 -17.61 -3.91
N ARG A 154 9.55 -18.63 -4.71
CA ARG A 154 10.44 -18.51 -5.88
C ARG A 154 9.68 -18.32 -7.20
N GLN A 155 8.34 -18.33 -7.18
CA GLN A 155 7.54 -18.05 -8.37
C GLN A 155 7.84 -16.64 -8.90
N GLY A 156 7.96 -16.48 -10.21
CA GLY A 156 8.21 -15.18 -10.82
C GLY A 156 7.02 -14.23 -10.63
N ALA A 157 7.25 -13.08 -9.98
CA ALA A 157 6.19 -12.12 -9.68
C ALA A 157 5.58 -11.50 -10.95
N ALA A 158 6.38 -11.34 -12.01
CA ALA A 158 5.89 -10.84 -13.30
C ALA A 158 4.88 -11.78 -13.98
N HIS A 159 4.91 -13.08 -13.65
CA HIS A 159 3.91 -14.03 -14.13
C HIS A 159 2.61 -13.92 -13.35
N LEU A 160 2.68 -13.62 -12.05
CA LEU A 160 1.51 -13.39 -11.20
C LEU A 160 0.79 -12.09 -11.58
N PHE A 161 1.56 -11.03 -11.85
CA PHE A 161 1.01 -9.68 -12.09
C PHE A 161 1.51 -9.08 -13.40
N PRO A 162 1.11 -9.62 -14.57
CA PRO A 162 1.67 -9.21 -15.86
C PRO A 162 1.42 -7.74 -16.21
N ALA A 163 0.22 -7.21 -15.87
CA ALA A 163 -0.10 -5.81 -16.10
C ALA A 163 0.75 -4.88 -15.21
N ALA A 164 0.91 -5.21 -13.93
CA ALA A 164 1.75 -4.45 -13.01
C ALA A 164 3.23 -4.50 -13.39
N ALA A 165 3.71 -5.66 -13.85
CA ALA A 165 5.06 -5.83 -14.35
C ALA A 165 5.34 -5.01 -15.62
N ALA A 166 4.37 -4.90 -16.51
CA ALA A 166 4.48 -4.07 -17.71
C ALA A 166 4.55 -2.57 -17.36
N ALA A 167 3.74 -2.12 -16.40
CA ALA A 167 3.72 -0.72 -15.97
C ALA A 167 4.91 -0.34 -15.07
N ASN A 168 5.46 -1.29 -14.30
CA ASN A 168 6.41 -1.03 -13.23
C ASN A 168 7.64 -1.94 -13.33
N ARG A 169 8.30 -1.93 -14.49
CA ARG A 169 9.36 -2.89 -14.83
C ARG A 169 10.50 -2.95 -13.79
N ASN A 170 10.88 -1.82 -13.22
CA ASN A 170 11.91 -1.72 -12.17
C ASN A 170 11.54 -2.45 -10.86
N MET A 171 10.25 -2.57 -10.53
CA MET A 171 9.81 -3.33 -9.36
C MET A 171 9.83 -4.84 -9.63
N PHE A 172 9.48 -5.24 -10.85
CA PHE A 172 9.32 -6.64 -11.24
C PHE A 172 10.56 -7.30 -11.84
N TYR A 173 11.61 -6.53 -12.14
CA TYR A 173 12.83 -7.02 -12.75
C TYR A 173 14.10 -6.34 -12.19
N ASP A 174 15.16 -7.13 -12.01
CA ASP A 174 16.54 -6.67 -11.83
C ASP A 174 17.27 -6.76 -13.16
N GLY A 175 17.27 -5.66 -13.91
CA GLY A 175 17.73 -5.68 -15.30
C GLY A 175 16.86 -6.60 -16.15
N ALA A 176 17.44 -7.70 -16.64
CA ALA A 176 16.70 -8.72 -17.40
C ALA A 176 16.13 -9.85 -16.51
N ARG A 177 16.53 -9.93 -15.24
CA ARG A 177 16.15 -11.02 -14.35
C ARG A 177 14.80 -10.74 -13.69
N PRO A 178 13.78 -11.61 -13.82
CA PRO A 178 12.52 -11.42 -13.11
C PRO A 178 12.71 -11.58 -11.60
N VAL A 179 12.01 -10.77 -10.82
CA VAL A 179 11.97 -10.91 -9.36
C VAL A 179 10.98 -11.99 -8.95
N THR A 180 11.24 -12.66 -7.82
CA THR A 180 10.30 -13.64 -7.27
C THR A 180 9.19 -12.98 -6.46
N ALA A 181 8.13 -13.73 -6.15
CA ALA A 181 7.06 -13.29 -5.27
C ALA A 181 7.61 -12.79 -3.92
N ALA A 182 8.53 -13.54 -3.29
CA ALA A 182 9.12 -13.13 -2.01
C ALA A 182 9.94 -11.83 -2.12
N GLN A 183 10.67 -11.66 -3.23
CA GLN A 183 11.42 -10.43 -3.48
C GLN A 183 10.49 -9.24 -3.74
N LEU A 184 9.40 -9.43 -4.48
CA LEU A 184 8.41 -8.36 -4.70
C LEU A 184 7.77 -7.95 -3.37
N LEU A 185 7.34 -8.92 -2.56
CA LEU A 185 6.76 -8.63 -1.25
C LEU A 185 7.75 -7.84 -0.38
N GLY A 186 9.00 -8.31 -0.26
CA GLY A 186 10.03 -7.59 0.50
C GLY A 186 10.31 -6.17 -0.02
N ARG A 187 10.22 -5.93 -1.33
CA ARG A 187 10.35 -4.57 -1.91
C ARG A 187 9.17 -3.68 -1.53
N LEU A 188 7.96 -4.22 -1.49
CA LEU A 188 6.75 -3.48 -1.17
C LEU A 188 6.61 -3.25 0.33
N THR A 189 7.02 -4.20 1.18
CA THR A 189 6.96 -4.04 2.64
C THR A 189 8.14 -3.22 3.20
N GLY A 190 9.17 -2.97 2.40
CA GLY A 190 10.42 -2.35 2.88
C GLY A 190 11.32 -3.32 3.65
N GLU A 191 11.01 -4.62 3.63
CA GLU A 191 11.74 -5.68 4.34
C GLU A 191 12.75 -6.43 3.44
N ALA A 192 13.12 -5.83 2.30
CA ALA A 192 13.86 -6.48 1.21
C ALA A 192 15.18 -7.17 1.63
N GLU A 193 15.79 -6.80 2.76
CA GLU A 193 17.01 -7.43 3.28
C GLU A 193 16.76 -8.69 4.13
N SER A 194 15.62 -8.80 4.83
CA SER A 194 15.37 -9.89 5.79
C SER A 194 14.88 -11.19 5.13
N ALA A 195 14.21 -11.11 3.98
CA ALA A 195 13.72 -12.27 3.24
C ALA A 195 14.84 -13.01 2.49
N LEU A 196 15.89 -12.30 2.05
CA LEU A 196 17.07 -12.89 1.39
C LEU A 196 17.98 -13.63 2.36
N ALA A 197 18.00 -13.24 3.65
CA ALA A 197 18.75 -13.94 4.70
C ALA A 197 18.08 -15.27 5.11
N GLN A 198 16.77 -15.40 4.91
CA GLN A 198 16.00 -16.61 5.26
C GLN A 198 15.82 -17.57 4.06
N ALA A 199 15.84 -17.05 2.83
CA ALA A 199 15.82 -17.84 1.61
C ALA A 199 17.26 -18.05 1.10
N GLY A 200 18.00 -18.95 1.74
CA GLY A 200 19.38 -19.29 1.38
C GLY A 200 19.60 -19.47 -0.14
N ASP A 201 20.75 -18.97 -0.59
CA ASP A 201 21.24 -18.99 -1.97
C ASP A 201 21.25 -20.43 -2.55
N PRO A 202 20.67 -20.71 -3.74
CA PRO A 202 20.70 -22.04 -4.34
C PRO A 202 22.05 -22.46 -4.94
N THR A 203 23.11 -21.65 -4.78
CA THR A 203 24.44 -21.95 -5.32
C THR A 203 25.51 -22.06 -4.24
N ASP A 204 25.34 -22.96 -3.28
CA ASP A 204 26.49 -23.53 -2.55
C ASP A 204 26.42 -25.06 -2.57
N ASN A 205 27.12 -25.64 -3.54
CA ASN A 205 27.35 -27.07 -3.63
C ASN A 205 28.84 -27.32 -3.33
N GLY A 206 29.14 -27.45 -2.03
CA GLY A 206 30.25 -28.22 -1.46
C GLY A 206 31.66 -27.97 -1.98
N SER A 207 32.50 -27.33 -1.16
CA SER A 207 33.88 -27.79 -1.02
C SER A 207 34.41 -27.62 0.41
N ALA A 208 34.94 -28.74 0.92
CA ALA A 208 35.47 -28.88 2.25
C ALA A 208 36.80 -28.12 2.43
N GLY A 209 36.99 -27.59 3.65
CA GLY A 209 38.30 -27.52 4.30
C GLY A 209 38.87 -26.12 4.50
N ARG A 210 38.83 -25.62 5.74
CA ARG A 210 39.98 -25.68 6.67
C ARG A 210 39.63 -24.95 7.98
N ALA A 211 39.83 -25.66 9.08
CA ALA A 211 39.84 -25.10 10.42
C ALA A 211 41.02 -24.15 10.61
N VAL A 212 40.78 -22.99 11.23
CA VAL A 212 41.71 -22.38 12.18
C VAL A 212 40.89 -21.83 13.34
N ASP A 213 41.15 -22.40 14.50
CA ASP A 213 40.59 -22.08 15.81
C ASP A 213 41.63 -21.23 16.57
N VAL A 214 41.25 -20.05 17.05
CA VAL A 214 41.94 -19.34 18.15
C VAL A 214 40.93 -18.48 18.94
N ASN A 215 40.43 -19.03 20.06
CA ASN A 215 40.35 -18.45 21.44
C ASN A 215 40.57 -16.92 21.60
N LYS A 216 39.95 -16.15 22.51
CA LYS A 216 39.11 -16.35 23.70
C LYS A 216 38.86 -14.97 24.34
N ASP A 217 37.85 -14.89 25.20
CA ASP A 217 37.66 -13.96 26.33
C ASP A 217 37.15 -12.54 26.05
N PHE A 218 35.87 -12.27 26.39
CA PHE A 218 35.54 -11.40 27.52
C PHE A 218 34.09 -11.59 27.99
N VAL A 219 33.93 -11.72 29.31
CA VAL A 219 32.70 -11.94 30.07
C VAL A 219 32.13 -10.59 30.52
N GLY A 220 30.81 -10.39 30.46
CA GLY A 220 30.18 -9.19 31.03
C GLY A 220 28.66 -9.21 30.99
N SER A 221 28.03 -9.63 32.08
CA SER A 221 26.59 -9.65 32.33
C SER A 221 25.98 -8.26 32.57
N ALA A 222 24.86 -7.95 31.90
CA ALA A 222 23.63 -7.17 32.28
C ALA A 222 23.73 -5.81 33.05
N PRO A 223 22.79 -4.83 32.92
CA PRO A 223 21.35 -5.04 32.78
C PRO A 223 20.60 -4.19 31.72
N VAL A 224 19.38 -4.65 31.43
CA VAL A 224 18.35 -4.00 30.62
C VAL A 224 17.96 -2.64 31.22
N ARG A 225 17.97 -1.59 30.40
CA ARG A 225 17.27 -0.32 30.67
C ARG A 225 16.38 0.03 29.50
N SER A 226 15.09 -0.01 29.79
CA SER A 226 13.98 0.58 29.04
C SER A 226 14.15 2.10 28.90
N GLY A 227 13.99 2.61 27.69
CA GLY A 227 13.81 4.03 27.41
C GLY A 227 14.58 4.50 26.17
N GLN A 228 13.82 5.02 25.20
CA GLN A 228 14.26 6.02 24.21
C GLN A 228 14.86 5.49 22.90
N PHE A 229 14.01 5.11 21.94
CA PHE A 229 14.40 5.05 20.53
C PHE A 229 14.16 6.41 19.87
N GLY A 230 15.28 7.11 19.65
CA GLY A 230 15.34 8.29 18.82
C GLY A 230 15.16 7.94 17.35
N PHE A 231 14.49 8.83 16.63
CA PHE A 231 14.44 8.87 15.18
C PHE A 231 15.85 9.06 14.62
N LEU A 232 16.46 7.98 14.13
CA LEU A 232 17.61 8.01 13.23
C LEU A 232 17.42 6.91 12.18
N GLY A 233 17.10 7.35 10.97
CA GLY A 233 16.97 6.50 9.78
C GLY A 233 17.11 7.33 8.51
N THR A 234 17.95 8.37 8.55
CA THR A 234 18.39 9.11 7.36
C THR A 234 19.52 8.32 6.73
N GLY A 235 19.21 7.57 5.67
CA GLY A 235 20.25 6.94 4.87
C GLY A 235 19.80 5.69 4.16
N TYR A 236 18.96 5.83 3.12
CA TYR A 236 18.94 5.02 1.89
C TYR A 236 17.91 5.60 0.91
N LEU A 237 17.97 6.90 0.63
CA LEU A 237 17.24 7.53 -0.48
C LEU A 237 18.14 8.59 -1.13
N ALA A 238 19.33 8.17 -1.56
CA ALA A 238 20.19 8.98 -2.42
C ALA A 238 21.15 8.06 -3.17
N SER A 239 20.69 7.45 -4.27
CA SER A 239 21.53 7.04 -5.41
C SER A 239 20.74 6.14 -6.36
N THR A 240 19.91 6.76 -7.20
CA THR A 240 19.83 6.52 -8.66
C THR A 240 18.91 7.61 -9.20
N GLY A 241 19.41 8.46 -10.09
CA GLY A 241 18.68 9.58 -10.68
C GLY A 241 17.58 9.13 -11.64
N GLY A 242 16.51 8.55 -11.10
CA GLY A 242 15.20 8.48 -11.71
C GLY A 242 14.30 9.43 -10.95
N GLU A 243 13.72 10.40 -11.64
CA GLU A 243 12.60 11.19 -11.12
C GLU A 243 11.58 10.21 -10.54
N LEU A 244 11.28 10.32 -9.25
CA LEU A 244 10.16 9.61 -8.63
C LEU A 244 8.90 10.22 -9.22
N THR A 245 8.49 9.71 -10.38
CA THR A 245 7.19 9.96 -10.97
C THR A 245 6.14 9.65 -9.92
N PRO A 246 5.03 10.41 -9.80
CA PRO A 246 3.93 10.05 -8.91
C PRO A 246 3.60 8.58 -9.13
N THR A 247 3.77 7.76 -8.10
CA THR A 247 3.48 6.32 -8.14
C THR A 247 1.97 6.15 -8.25
N LEU A 248 1.45 6.32 -9.46
CA LEU A 248 0.07 6.05 -9.75
C LEU A 248 -0.04 5.08 -10.90
N VAL A 249 -0.25 3.82 -10.57
CA VAL A 249 -1.27 3.05 -11.25
C VAL A 249 -2.00 2.24 -10.19
N GLU A 250 -3.19 2.70 -9.79
CA GLU A 250 -4.21 1.74 -9.35
C GLU A 250 -4.48 0.81 -10.52
N ILE A 251 -3.93 -0.41 -10.45
CA ILE A 251 -4.20 -1.39 -11.50
C ILE A 251 -5.59 -2.01 -11.32
N LEU A 252 -6.13 -2.23 -10.13
CA LEU A 252 -7.46 -2.82 -9.96
C LEU A 252 -8.12 -2.51 -8.61
N ALA A 253 -8.56 -1.26 -8.38
CA ALA A 253 -9.60 -0.96 -7.37
C ALA A 253 -11.00 -0.79 -7.99
N SER A 254 -11.13 -0.92 -9.32
CA SER A 254 -12.41 -0.76 -10.03
C SER A 254 -13.08 -2.06 -10.49
N LEU A 255 -12.58 -3.23 -10.09
CA LEU A 255 -13.21 -4.52 -10.40
C LEU A 255 -13.16 -5.46 -9.19
N ASP A 256 -13.96 -5.17 -8.19
CA ASP A 256 -14.61 -6.22 -7.40
C ASP A 256 -15.93 -5.68 -6.87
N ALA A 257 -16.86 -5.46 -7.79
CA ALA A 257 -18.27 -5.55 -7.43
C ALA A 257 -18.55 -7.05 -7.24
N PRO A 258 -19.02 -7.51 -6.05
CA PRO A 258 -19.50 -8.88 -5.93
C PRO A 258 -20.57 -9.07 -7.00
N ALA A 259 -20.39 -10.10 -7.84
CA ALA A 259 -21.39 -10.47 -8.83
C ALA A 259 -22.75 -10.57 -8.13
N ALA A 260 -23.69 -9.69 -8.50
CA ALA A 260 -25.05 -9.76 -8.02
C ALA A 260 -25.55 -11.20 -8.23
N GLY A 261 -25.89 -11.86 -7.13
CA GLY A 261 -26.27 -13.27 -7.10
C GLY A 261 -27.30 -13.55 -8.19
N ARG A 262 -26.99 -14.51 -9.06
CA ARG A 262 -27.93 -15.08 -10.01
C ARG A 262 -29.04 -15.74 -9.19
N ARG A 263 -30.21 -15.11 -9.11
CA ARG A 263 -31.44 -15.77 -8.66
C ARG A 263 -31.84 -16.74 -9.74
N ASP A 264 -31.50 -18.01 -9.56
CA ASP A 264 -32.11 -19.08 -10.32
C ASP A 264 -33.45 -19.40 -9.64
N ASP A 265 -34.52 -18.78 -10.14
CA ASP A 265 -35.89 -19.22 -9.88
C ASP A 265 -36.18 -20.43 -10.78
N ARG A 266 -36.26 -21.63 -10.18
CA ARG A 266 -37.12 -22.75 -10.61
C ARG A 266 -37.55 -23.60 -9.43
#